data_AF-A0A392UC64-F1
#
_entry.id   AF-A0A392UC64-F1
#
_cell.length_a   1.000
_cell.length_b   1.000
_cell.length_c   1.000
_cell.angle_alpha   90.00
_cell.angle_beta   90.00
_cell.angle_gamma   90.00
#
_symmetry.space_group_name_H-M   'P 1'
#
loop_
_entity.id
_entity.type
_entity.pdbx_description
1 polymer ?
#
loop_
_entity_poly.entity_id
_entity_poly.type
_entity_poly.pdbx_seq_one_letter_code
_entity_poly.pdbx_strand_id
1 'polypeptide(L)'
;SAEAVGLKDYGHLDAGRIFHAARLVAILEAYALYDPEIGYCQGMSDLLSPIISVISEDHEAFWCFVGFMKKARQNFRLDEV
;
A
#
# COMPACT_ATOMS: atom_id res chain seq x y z
N SER A 1 -3.52 -12.96 4.15
CA SER A 1 -3.78 -12.87 5.61
C SER A 1 -2.64 -12.10 6.26
N ALA A 2 -2.77 -11.67 7.53
CA ALA A 2 -1.72 -10.92 8.22
C ALA A 2 -0.39 -11.70 8.31
N GLU A 3 -0.45 -13.01 8.52
CA GLU A 3 0.73 -13.89 8.54
C GLU A 3 1.42 -13.95 7.17
N ALA A 4 0.65 -13.99 6.08
CA ALA A 4 1.19 -14.08 4.73
C ALA A 4 2.02 -12.84 4.34
N VAL A 5 1.71 -11.68 4.94
CA VAL A 5 2.44 -10.43 4.74
C VAL A 5 3.42 -10.12 5.88
N GLY A 6 3.68 -11.10 6.76
CA GLY A 6 4.64 -10.96 7.84
C GLY A 6 4.30 -9.93 8.91
N LEU A 7 3.02 -9.53 9.06
CA LEU A 7 2.60 -8.65 10.15
C LEU A 7 2.90 -9.31 11.50
N LYS A 8 3.35 -8.50 12.46
CA LYS A 8 3.67 -8.94 13.83
C LYS A 8 2.91 -8.09 14.84
N ASP A 9 2.79 -8.59 16.06
CA ASP A 9 2.25 -7.87 17.22
C ASP A 9 0.83 -7.29 17.03
N TYR A 10 0.03 -7.83 16.12
CA TYR A 10 -1.31 -7.34 15.78
C TYR A 10 -2.44 -7.90 16.66
N GLY A 11 -2.13 -8.75 17.65
CA GLY A 11 -3.12 -9.46 18.46
C GLY A 11 -4.01 -8.57 19.33
N HIS A 12 -3.67 -7.28 19.47
CA HIS A 12 -4.45 -6.28 20.18
C HIS A 12 -5.45 -5.53 19.28
N LEU A 13 -5.44 -5.79 17.97
CA LEU A 13 -6.31 -5.14 16.98
C LEU A 13 -7.55 -5.98 16.69
N ASP A 14 -8.63 -5.33 16.29
CA ASP A 14 -9.82 -6.02 15.77
C ASP A 14 -9.57 -6.62 14.37
N ALA A 15 -10.39 -7.59 14.00
CA ALA A 15 -10.26 -8.30 12.72
C ALA A 15 -10.31 -7.38 11.49
N GLY A 16 -11.08 -6.28 11.56
CA GLY A 16 -11.19 -5.31 10.48
C GLY A 16 -9.88 -4.56 10.27
N ARG A 17 -9.24 -4.11 11.36
CA ARG A 17 -7.91 -3.46 11.31
C ARG A 17 -6.82 -4.40 10.84
N ILE A 18 -6.85 -5.66 11.28
CA ILE A 18 -5.88 -6.68 10.84
C ILE A 18 -6.01 -6.92 9.34
N PHE A 19 -7.25 -7.06 8.85
CA PHE A 19 -7.52 -7.24 7.43
C PHE A 19 -7.07 -6.03 6.60
N HIS A 20 -7.41 -4.82 7.04
CA HIS A 20 -7.01 -3.57 6.36
C HIS A 20 -5.49 -3.43 6.29
N ALA A 21 -4.79 -3.65 7.41
CA ALA A 21 -3.34 -3.59 7.46
C ALA A 21 -2.69 -4.64 6.55
N ALA A 22 -3.23 -5.87 6.51
CA ALA A 22 -2.70 -6.92 5.65
C ALA A 22 -2.81 -6.55 4.16
N ARG A 23 -3.91 -5.91 3.77
CA ARG A 23 -4.12 -5.43 2.40
C ARG A 23 -3.18 -4.28 2.03
N LEU A 24 -2.98 -3.33 2.95
CA LEU A 24 -2.01 -2.25 2.76
C LEU A 24 -0.62 -2.82 2.46
N VAL A 25 -0.13 -3.73 3.29
CA VAL A 25 1.20 -4.33 3.11
C VAL A 25 1.30 -5.04 1.76
N ALA A 26 0.35 -5.93 1.45
CA ALA A 26 0.38 -6.70 0.21
C ALA A 26 0.45 -5.82 -1.05
N ILE A 27 -0.38 -4.78 -1.12
CA ILE A 27 -0.45 -3.90 -2.30
C ILE A 27 0.76 -2.96 -2.38
N LEU A 28 1.26 -2.46 -1.24
CA LEU A 28 2.46 -1.62 -1.24
C LEU A 28 3.72 -2.40 -1.61
N GLU A 29 3.85 -3.64 -1.14
CA GLU A 29 4.94 -4.55 -1.55
C GLU A 29 4.86 -4.84 -3.06
N ALA A 30 3.65 -5.16 -3.56
CA ALA A 30 3.45 -5.35 -5.00
C ALA A 30 3.80 -4.09 -5.81
N TYR A 31 3.45 -2.90 -5.30
CA TYR A 31 3.81 -1.64 -5.93
C TYR A 31 5.32 -1.42 -5.96
N ALA A 32 6.01 -1.67 -4.85
CA ALA A 32 7.46 -1.51 -4.77
C ALA A 32 8.21 -2.45 -5.73
N LEU A 33 7.67 -3.64 -5.99
CA LEU A 33 8.18 -4.55 -7.01
C LEU A 33 7.86 -4.08 -8.44
N TYR A 34 6.69 -3.44 -8.64
CA TYR A 34 6.25 -2.94 -9.94
C TYR A 34 7.01 -1.69 -10.40
N ASP A 35 7.28 -0.74 -9.51
CA ASP A 35 7.99 0.51 -9.79
C ASP A 35 9.17 0.69 -8.81
N PRO A 36 10.29 -0.03 -9.03
CA PRO A 36 11.43 -0.03 -8.09
C PRO A 36 12.14 1.31 -7.98
N GLU A 37 11.97 2.21 -8.96
CA GLU A 37 12.58 3.54 -8.95
C GLU A 37 11.97 4.41 -7.85
N ILE A 38 10.67 4.26 -7.56
CA ILE A 38 10.02 4.87 -6.39
C ILE A 38 10.10 3.92 -5.20
N GLY A 39 9.82 2.64 -5.42
CA GLY A 39 9.67 1.65 -4.38
C GLY A 39 8.51 1.99 -3.44
N TYR A 40 8.75 1.85 -2.15
CA TYR A 40 7.87 2.33 -1.09
C TYR A 40 8.51 3.52 -0.37
N CYS A 41 7.74 4.59 -0.23
CA CYS A 41 8.10 5.76 0.59
C CYS A 41 7.09 5.95 1.72
N GLN A 42 7.56 6.54 2.82
CA GLN A 42 6.68 6.90 3.94
C GLN A 42 5.52 7.79 3.45
N GLY A 43 4.30 7.50 3.92
CA GLY A 43 3.07 8.19 3.54
C GLY A 43 2.30 7.53 2.40
N MET A 44 2.89 6.60 1.65
CA MET A 44 2.17 5.87 0.60
C MET A 44 1.05 4.97 1.16
N SER A 45 1.17 4.50 2.39
CA SER A 45 0.09 3.79 3.09
C SER A 45 -1.13 4.66 3.30
N ASP A 46 -0.95 5.95 3.62
CA ASP A 46 -2.05 6.89 3.84
C ASP A 46 -2.77 7.22 2.53
N LEU A 47 -2.04 7.20 1.42
CA LEU A 47 -2.61 7.35 0.08
C LEU A 47 -3.39 6.10 -0.37
N LEU A 48 -2.88 4.91 -0.05
CA LEU A 48 -3.52 3.65 -0.42
C LEU A 48 -4.75 3.35 0.45
N SER A 49 -4.73 3.70 1.73
CA SER A 49 -5.80 3.43 2.70
C SER A 49 -7.21 3.78 2.19
N PRO A 50 -7.51 5.00 1.68
CA PRO A 50 -8.83 5.31 1.15
C PRO A 50 -9.20 4.50 -0.09
N ILE A 51 -8.23 4.12 -0.94
CA ILE A 51 -8.47 3.32 -2.15
C ILE A 51 -8.97 1.93 -1.74
N ILE A 52 -8.27 1.26 -0.84
CA ILE A 52 -8.65 -0.09 -0.39
C ILE A 52 -9.90 -0.09 0.50
N SER A 53 -10.23 1.04 1.15
CA SER A 53 -11.50 1.18 1.86
C SER A 53 -12.72 1.23 0.93
N VAL A 54 -12.54 1.71 -0.30
CA VAL A 54 -13.61 1.79 -1.31
C VAL A 54 -13.62 0.57 -2.24
N ILE A 55 -12.43 0.08 -2.59
CA ILE A 55 -12.25 -1.03 -3.54
C ILE A 55 -11.96 -2.31 -2.77
N SER A 56 -12.88 -3.27 -2.86
CA SER A 56 -12.79 -4.54 -2.14
C SER A 56 -11.74 -5.49 -2.71
N GLU A 57 -11.54 -5.47 -4.03
CA GLU A 57 -10.62 -6.38 -4.72
C GLU A 57 -9.19 -5.81 -4.80
N ASP A 58 -8.21 -6.57 -4.32
CA ASP A 58 -6.81 -6.09 -4.21
C ASP A 58 -6.17 -5.78 -5.57
N HIS A 59 -6.49 -6.56 -6.60
CA HIS A 59 -5.95 -6.35 -7.94
C HIS A 59 -6.49 -5.06 -8.58
N GLU A 60 -7.76 -4.72 -8.33
CA GLU A 60 -8.35 -3.45 -8.78
C GLU A 60 -7.75 -2.27 -8.00
N ALA A 61 -7.64 -2.41 -6.67
CA ALA A 61 -7.05 -1.39 -5.82
C ALA A 61 -5.59 -1.11 -6.19
N PHE A 62 -4.83 -2.16 -6.54
CA PHE A 62 -3.46 -2.05 -7.03
C PHE A 62 -3.38 -1.19 -8.30
N TRP A 63 -4.20 -1.47 -9.33
CA TRP A 63 -4.16 -0.69 -10.56
C TRP A 63 -4.66 0.74 -10.38
N CYS A 64 -5.62 0.97 -9.49
CA CYS A 64 -6.02 2.31 -9.07
C CYS A 64 -4.87 3.05 -8.40
N PHE A 65 -4.14 2.38 -7.49
CA PHE A 65 -2.97 2.97 -6.83
C PHE A 65 -1.83 3.28 -7.80
N VAL A 66 -1.55 2.38 -8.76
CA VAL A 66 -0.58 2.64 -9.84
C VAL A 66 -0.99 3.86 -10.68
N GLY A 67 -2.27 3.95 -11.04
CA GLY A 67 -2.82 5.10 -11.77
C GLY A 67 -2.66 6.41 -10.99
N PHE A 68 -2.94 6.37 -9.68
CA PHE A 68 -2.75 7.49 -8.77
C PHE A 68 -1.27 7.91 -8.68
N MET A 69 -0.37 6.95 -8.46
CA MET A 69 1.06 7.21 -8.31
C MET A 69 1.70 7.78 -9.59
N LYS A 70 1.20 7.45 -10.79
CA LYS A 70 1.64 8.13 -12.03
C LYS A 70 1.45 9.64 -12.01
N LYS A 71 0.49 10.15 -11.23
CA LYS A 71 0.25 11.59 -11.06
C LYS A 71 0.96 12.14 -9.84
N ALA A 72 1.02 11.37 -8.76
CA ALA A 72 1.64 11.78 -7.50
C ALA A 72 3.17 11.62 -7.46
N ARG A 73 3.76 10.90 -8.42
CA ARG A 73 5.19 10.51 -8.46
C ARG A 73 6.16 11.65 -8.17
N GLN A 74 5.89 12.86 -8.66
CA GLN A 74 6.77 14.01 -8.43
C GLN A 74 6.90 14.41 -6.95
N ASN A 75 5.90 14.10 -6.13
CA ASN A 75 5.93 14.37 -4.68
C ASN A 75 6.72 13.33 -3.88
N PHE A 76 7.10 12.22 -4.50
CA PHE A 76 7.75 11.06 -3.86
C PHE A 76 9.10 10.71 -4.48
N ARG A 77 9.57 11.49 -5.46
CA ARG A 77 10.96 11.38 -5.88
C ARG A 77 11.80 11.83 -4.69
N LEU A 78 12.76 10.99 -4.28
CA LEU A 78 13.84 11.46 -3.45
C LEU A 78 14.50 12.59 -4.23
N ASP A 79 14.43 13.81 -3.72
CA ASP A 79 15.14 14.93 -4.32
C ASP A 79 16.61 14.51 -4.46
N GLU A 80 17.06 14.31 -5.70
CA GLU A 80 18.47 14.36 -6.04
C GLU A 80 18.93 15.79 -5.73
N VAL A 81 19.69 15.94 -4.64
CA VAL A 81 20.55 17.11 -4.43
C VAL A 81 21.81 16.94 -5.25
#